data_AF-A0A3P9NHE0-F1
#
_entry.id   AF-A0A3P9NHE0-F1
#
_cell.length_a   1.000
_cell.length_b   1.000
_cell.length_c   1.000
_cell.angle_alpha   90.00
_cell.angle_beta   90.00
_cell.angle_gamma   90.00
#
_symmetry.space_group_name_H-M   'P 1'
#
loop_
_entity.id
_entity.type
_entity.pdbx_description
1 polymer ?
#
loop_
_entity_poly.entity_id
_entity_poly.type
_entity_poly.pdbx_seq_one_letter_code
_entity_poly.pdbx_strand_id
1 'polypeptide(L)'
;MGDPVVMVSLYPEFPQSVMSSLATCGEFVFLVDRSGSMGCPMNNSTPQETRISSAKDTLLLLLKSLPMGCYFNIYSFGSTFEHIFPKSVEYSEKTMEEALKKVEQMGDDLGGTEILEPLKHIYNQSSIPKHPRQLFVFTDGEVGNTKEVTDLIRKNAGCHKCFSFGIGEGASSALINGMAKEGGGHAQFITGADRMQPKVMQSLRFALQPAVEDISVSWNLPKGVSATILSAPITAIFQGQRSLLYAQLTGQHSEATDGSVTVKYSLAGHPSQNQLHFNLKPAEDSGLTVHRLAARTVIHSLESKERTQSEQNEETKKKVVELSVQSGVSSSFTAFIAVHKDSGKSVEGPLVRRNVPTPFFGMRKMAKAFASPCAGMSFFSAPMPMMCRAPQILACADSFPDYDLCGAMPESEFNEPEAVLPSKDPLLQLVSLQKASGCWILDGSLAAVLGKNSEEVEKAKPPPVNNEVWASILALIWLHAFKMDAKEEWELLSMKAASWIKAQNAPCVSECVEAGNTLLGCGVKKEALGL
;
A
#
# COMPACT_ATOMS: atom_id res chain seq x y z
N MET A 1 32.47 12.43 -13.70
CA MET A 1 31.23 12.93 -14.36
C MET A 1 31.51 14.18 -15.21
N GLY A 2 32.61 14.21 -15.99
CA GLY A 2 32.94 15.38 -16.83
C GLY A 2 32.25 15.32 -18.20
N ASP A 3 31.92 14.13 -18.67
CA ASP A 3 31.35 13.90 -20.00
C ASP A 3 29.87 14.31 -20.09
N PRO A 4 29.31 14.45 -21.31
CA PRO A 4 27.89 14.74 -21.50
C PRO A 4 26.99 13.65 -20.89
N VAL A 5 25.88 14.07 -20.27
CA VAL A 5 24.87 13.16 -19.71
C VAL A 5 23.52 13.44 -20.36
N VAL A 6 22.88 12.38 -20.85
CA VAL A 6 21.52 12.40 -21.40
C VAL A 6 20.54 11.91 -20.34
N MET A 7 19.43 12.63 -20.20
CA MET A 7 18.27 12.20 -19.42
C MET A 7 17.10 11.93 -20.37
N VAL A 8 16.68 10.68 -20.48
CA VAL A 8 15.47 10.29 -21.20
C VAL A 8 14.32 10.26 -20.20
N SER A 9 13.28 11.04 -20.44
CA SER A 9 12.04 11.03 -19.66
C SER A 9 10.92 10.42 -20.49
N LEU A 10 10.37 9.29 -20.03
CA LEU A 10 9.26 8.61 -20.68
C LEU A 10 7.97 8.96 -19.94
N TYR A 11 7.03 9.59 -20.65
CA TYR A 11 5.68 9.90 -20.17
C TYR A 11 4.68 9.07 -20.98
N PRO A 12 4.24 7.91 -20.46
CA PRO A 12 3.35 7.01 -21.17
C PRO A 12 1.89 7.48 -21.15
N GLU A 13 1.35 7.68 -22.35
CA GLU A 13 -0.06 7.90 -22.62
C GLU A 13 -0.54 6.84 -23.61
N PHE A 14 -1.50 6.00 -23.22
CA PHE A 14 -2.06 4.95 -24.07
C PHE A 14 -3.50 5.27 -24.48
N PRO A 15 -3.96 4.78 -25.65
CA PRO A 15 -5.33 4.98 -26.10
C PRO A 15 -6.35 4.46 -25.07
N GLN A 16 -7.43 5.22 -24.88
CA GLN A 16 -8.48 4.88 -23.91
C GLN A 16 -9.13 3.51 -24.16
N SER A 17 -9.12 3.02 -25.41
CA SER A 17 -9.55 1.65 -25.74
C SER A 17 -8.73 0.57 -25.05
N VAL A 18 -7.40 0.74 -24.98
CA VAL A 18 -6.49 -0.20 -24.29
C VAL A 18 -6.61 -0.04 -22.77
N MET A 19 -6.80 1.19 -22.30
CA MET A 19 -6.98 1.46 -20.87
C MET A 19 -8.34 1.02 -20.33
N SER A 20 -9.33 0.82 -21.20
CA SER A 20 -10.65 0.30 -20.83
C SER A 20 -10.67 -1.22 -20.69
N SER A 21 -9.70 -1.94 -21.28
CA SER A 21 -9.46 -3.34 -20.91
C SER A 21 -8.65 -3.39 -19.62
N LEU A 22 -9.35 -3.50 -18.49
CA LEU A 22 -8.73 -3.83 -17.22
C LEU A 22 -7.97 -5.16 -17.33
N ALA A 23 -6.79 -5.24 -16.72
CA ALA A 23 -6.03 -6.47 -16.66
C ALA A 23 -6.80 -7.53 -15.86
N THR A 24 -7.17 -8.63 -16.52
CA THR A 24 -7.78 -9.80 -15.88
C THR A 24 -6.78 -10.62 -15.04
N CYS A 25 -5.48 -10.37 -15.22
CA CYS A 25 -4.40 -11.13 -14.63
C CYS A 25 -3.49 -10.25 -13.76
N GLY A 26 -3.35 -10.63 -12.49
CA GLY A 26 -2.40 -10.05 -11.54
C GLY A 26 -2.25 -10.94 -10.30
N GLU A 27 -1.28 -10.64 -9.45
CA GLU A 27 -1.13 -11.24 -8.12
C GLU A 27 -1.28 -10.14 -7.05
N PHE A 28 -2.43 -10.07 -6.38
CA PHE A 28 -2.78 -9.00 -5.43
C PHE A 28 -2.40 -9.41 -4.00
N VAL A 29 -1.38 -8.77 -3.43
CA VAL A 29 -0.90 -9.05 -2.08
C VAL A 29 -1.23 -7.87 -1.18
N PHE A 30 -2.11 -8.07 -0.20
CA PHE A 30 -2.46 -7.05 0.78
C PHE A 30 -1.66 -7.30 2.06
N LEU A 31 -0.87 -6.32 2.50
CA LEU A 31 -0.04 -6.37 3.71
C LEU A 31 -0.59 -5.34 4.71
N VAL A 32 -1.15 -5.82 5.81
CA VAL A 32 -1.97 -5.03 6.72
C VAL A 32 -1.37 -4.99 8.12
N ASP A 33 -1.11 -3.78 8.60
CA ASP A 33 -0.65 -3.53 9.96
C ASP A 33 -1.75 -3.89 10.99
N ARG A 34 -1.36 -4.64 12.01
CA ARG A 34 -2.16 -5.03 13.20
C ARG A 34 -1.40 -4.71 14.49
N SER A 35 -0.50 -3.73 14.45
CA SER A 35 0.10 -3.13 15.64
C SER A 35 -0.96 -2.46 16.52
N GLY A 36 -0.69 -2.29 17.82
CA GLY A 36 -1.66 -1.73 18.77
C GLY A 36 -2.06 -0.27 18.48
N SER A 37 -1.32 0.46 17.66
CA SER A 37 -1.70 1.79 17.18
C SER A 37 -2.83 1.76 16.14
N MET A 38 -3.09 0.62 15.51
CA MET A 38 -4.24 0.41 14.61
C MET A 38 -5.58 0.31 15.36
N GLY A 39 -5.57 0.08 16.67
CA GLY A 39 -6.75 0.22 17.54
C GLY A 39 -7.17 1.68 17.79
N CYS A 40 -6.33 2.66 17.45
CA CYS A 40 -6.69 4.07 17.60
C CYS A 40 -7.88 4.47 16.69
N PRO A 41 -8.72 5.44 17.11
CA PRO A 41 -9.69 6.08 16.23
C PRO A 41 -9.03 6.72 15.01
N MET A 42 -9.76 6.77 13.89
CA MET A 42 -9.37 7.52 12.69
C MET A 42 -9.34 9.03 12.96
N ASN A 43 -10.30 9.54 13.75
CA ASN A 43 -10.37 10.94 14.15
C ASN A 43 -11.06 11.11 15.52
N ASN A 44 -11.03 12.33 16.05
CA ASN A 44 -11.62 12.65 17.36
C ASN A 44 -13.16 12.80 17.34
N SER A 45 -13.79 12.81 16.16
CA SER A 45 -15.23 13.03 15.95
C SER A 45 -16.03 11.72 15.89
N THR A 46 -15.42 10.63 15.40
CA THR A 46 -16.01 9.28 15.33
C THR A 46 -15.17 8.25 16.10
N PRO A 47 -15.16 8.26 17.45
CA PRO A 47 -14.29 7.40 18.25
C PRO A 47 -14.49 5.89 18.08
N GLN A 48 -15.63 5.45 17.52
CA GLN A 48 -15.91 4.05 17.23
C GLN A 48 -15.27 3.55 15.92
N GLU A 49 -14.85 4.45 15.04
CA GLU A 49 -14.20 4.11 13.77
C GLU A 49 -12.69 4.02 13.97
N THR A 50 -12.22 2.83 14.30
CA THR A 50 -10.78 2.52 14.44
C THR A 50 -10.06 2.41 13.09
N ARG A 51 -8.73 2.55 13.07
CA ARG A 51 -7.92 2.31 11.86
C ARG A 51 -8.09 0.86 11.37
N ILE A 52 -8.09 -0.12 12.30
CA ILE A 52 -8.28 -1.54 11.97
C ILE A 52 -9.67 -1.86 11.42
N SER A 53 -10.75 -1.25 11.94
CA SER A 53 -12.10 -1.43 11.38
C SER A 53 -12.20 -0.83 9.97
N SER A 54 -11.64 0.37 9.74
CA SER A 54 -11.59 0.97 8.41
C SER A 54 -10.77 0.14 7.41
N ALA A 55 -9.67 -0.48 7.87
CA ALA A 55 -8.88 -1.42 7.06
C ALA A 55 -9.69 -2.68 6.70
N LYS A 56 -10.49 -3.24 7.62
CA LYS A 56 -11.35 -4.42 7.36
C LYS A 56 -12.42 -4.12 6.32
N ASP A 57 -13.11 -2.99 6.41
CA ASP A 57 -14.11 -2.56 5.42
C ASP A 57 -13.47 -2.31 4.05
N THR A 58 -12.24 -1.79 4.04
CA THR A 58 -11.45 -1.58 2.82
C THR A 58 -11.00 -2.89 2.18
N LEU A 59 -10.57 -3.88 2.98
CA LEU A 59 -10.24 -5.23 2.50
C LEU A 59 -11.47 -5.93 1.91
N LEU A 60 -12.64 -5.80 2.54
CA LEU A 60 -13.91 -6.31 2.00
C LEU A 60 -14.16 -5.73 0.59
N LEU A 61 -14.08 -4.40 0.44
CA LEU A 61 -14.32 -3.73 -0.83
C LEU A 61 -13.30 -4.12 -1.91
N LEU A 62 -12.02 -4.21 -1.54
CA LEU A 62 -10.93 -4.69 -2.40
C LEU A 62 -11.19 -6.12 -2.90
N LEU A 63 -11.45 -7.06 -1.98
CA LEU A 63 -11.66 -8.47 -2.30
C LEU A 63 -12.85 -8.69 -3.22
N LYS A 64 -13.98 -8.01 -2.97
CA LYS A 64 -15.16 -8.10 -3.86
C LYS A 64 -14.89 -7.51 -5.25
N SER A 65 -14.04 -6.48 -5.32
CA SER A 65 -13.68 -5.78 -6.57
C SER A 65 -12.56 -6.43 -7.38
N LEU A 66 -11.91 -7.50 -6.90
CA LEU A 66 -10.90 -8.23 -7.66
C LEU A 66 -11.49 -8.90 -8.91
N PRO A 67 -10.79 -8.92 -10.06
CA PRO A 67 -11.25 -9.61 -11.26
C PRO A 67 -11.13 -11.13 -11.13
N MET A 68 -11.98 -11.86 -11.85
CA MET A 68 -11.86 -13.32 -11.97
C MET A 68 -10.56 -13.69 -12.71
N GLY A 69 -9.92 -14.77 -12.28
CA GLY A 69 -8.65 -15.25 -12.85
C GLY A 69 -7.39 -14.57 -12.30
N CYS A 70 -7.50 -13.65 -11.34
CA CYS A 70 -6.33 -13.15 -10.60
C CYS A 70 -5.93 -14.10 -9.46
N TYR A 71 -4.72 -13.91 -8.94
CA TYR A 71 -4.25 -14.52 -7.70
C TYR A 71 -4.26 -13.48 -6.59
N PHE A 72 -4.45 -13.90 -5.33
CA PHE A 72 -4.34 -12.99 -4.20
C PHE A 72 -3.84 -13.66 -2.92
N ASN A 73 -3.38 -12.85 -1.97
CA ASN A 73 -3.11 -13.24 -0.60
C ASN A 73 -3.26 -12.04 0.34
N ILE A 74 -3.53 -12.31 1.62
CA ILE A 74 -3.49 -11.29 2.67
C ILE A 74 -2.45 -11.73 3.70
N TYR A 75 -1.55 -10.80 3.99
CA TYR A 75 -0.58 -10.85 5.06
C TYR A 75 -0.98 -9.83 6.12
N SER A 76 -0.78 -10.18 7.39
CA SER A 76 -0.85 -9.23 8.48
C SER A 76 0.48 -9.14 9.21
N PHE A 77 0.78 -8.00 9.82
CA PHE A 77 2.04 -7.83 10.55
C PHE A 77 1.88 -6.95 11.79
N GLY A 78 2.73 -7.23 12.77
CA GLY A 78 3.00 -6.45 13.95
C GLY A 78 4.41 -6.77 14.43
N SER A 79 4.59 -7.19 15.70
CA SER A 79 5.84 -7.83 16.16
C SER A 79 6.14 -9.17 15.48
N THR A 80 5.09 -9.86 15.02
CA THR A 80 5.13 -11.09 14.21
C THR A 80 4.35 -10.87 12.92
N PHE A 81 4.36 -11.82 11.98
CA PHE A 81 3.53 -11.73 10.78
C PHE A 81 2.72 -13.01 10.53
N GLU A 82 1.55 -12.84 9.91
CA GLU A 82 0.57 -13.90 9.70
C GLU A 82 0.15 -14.04 8.23
N HIS A 83 -0.12 -15.28 7.87
CA HIS A 83 -0.70 -15.82 6.64
C HIS A 83 -2.22 -15.97 6.54
N ILE A 84 -2.95 -15.44 5.55
CA ILE A 84 -4.22 -16.09 5.18
C ILE A 84 -3.94 -17.40 4.42
N PHE A 85 -3.08 -17.37 3.40
CA PHE A 85 -2.71 -18.56 2.60
C PHE A 85 -1.18 -18.74 2.55
N PRO A 86 -0.64 -19.98 2.57
CA PRO A 86 0.81 -20.23 2.48
C PRO A 86 1.49 -19.67 1.22
N LYS A 87 0.73 -19.58 0.13
CA LYS A 87 1.08 -18.94 -1.14
C LYS A 87 -0.15 -18.26 -1.70
N SER A 88 0.03 -17.31 -2.62
CA SER A 88 -1.06 -16.64 -3.31
C SER A 88 -1.92 -17.66 -4.06
N VAL A 89 -3.24 -17.61 -3.83
CA VAL A 89 -4.23 -18.56 -4.38
C VAL A 89 -5.06 -17.89 -5.46
N GLU A 90 -5.64 -18.68 -6.36
CA GLU A 90 -6.56 -18.16 -7.37
C GLU A 90 -7.82 -17.58 -6.70
N TYR A 91 -8.30 -16.46 -7.23
CA TYR A 91 -9.50 -15.79 -6.78
C TYR A 91 -10.77 -16.55 -7.23
N SER A 92 -11.50 -17.08 -6.25
CA SER A 92 -12.71 -17.89 -6.41
C SER A 92 -13.68 -17.63 -5.26
N GLU A 93 -14.93 -18.09 -5.35
CA GLU A 93 -15.91 -17.96 -4.26
C GLU A 93 -15.36 -18.49 -2.94
N LYS A 94 -14.86 -19.73 -2.95
CA LYS A 94 -14.34 -20.42 -1.75
C LYS A 94 -13.14 -19.69 -1.13
N THR A 95 -12.18 -19.26 -1.95
CA THR A 95 -10.99 -18.56 -1.45
C THR A 95 -11.32 -17.15 -0.97
N MET A 96 -12.26 -16.45 -1.63
CA MET A 96 -12.78 -15.17 -1.16
C MET A 96 -13.51 -15.29 0.18
N GLU A 97 -14.42 -16.26 0.33
CA GLU A 97 -15.16 -16.51 1.57
C GLU A 97 -14.22 -16.86 2.74
N GLU A 98 -13.23 -17.73 2.52
CA GLU A 98 -12.23 -18.06 3.55
C GLU A 98 -11.42 -16.82 3.98
N ALA A 99 -11.02 -15.98 3.02
CA ALA A 99 -10.30 -14.76 3.31
C ALA A 99 -11.17 -13.76 4.09
N LEU A 100 -12.43 -13.53 3.66
CA LEU A 100 -13.37 -12.62 4.32
C LEU A 100 -13.65 -13.05 5.77
N LYS A 101 -13.82 -14.34 6.03
CA LYS A 101 -14.02 -14.87 7.39
C LYS A 101 -12.83 -14.57 8.31
N LYS A 102 -11.59 -14.70 7.82
CA LYS A 102 -10.39 -14.32 8.59
C LYS A 102 -10.25 -12.81 8.74
N VAL A 103 -10.58 -12.02 7.70
CA VAL A 103 -10.59 -10.54 7.77
C VAL A 103 -11.57 -10.04 8.83
N GLU A 104 -12.77 -10.61 8.93
CA GLU A 104 -13.73 -10.23 9.97
C GLU A 104 -13.23 -10.51 11.40
N GLN A 105 -12.31 -11.47 11.56
CA GLN A 105 -11.65 -11.82 12.83
C GLN A 105 -10.38 -10.99 13.14
N MET A 106 -9.90 -10.13 12.23
CA MET A 106 -8.70 -9.32 12.48
C MET A 106 -8.92 -8.26 13.58
N GLY A 107 -7.92 -8.11 14.45
CA GLY A 107 -7.78 -7.04 15.45
C GLY A 107 -6.37 -6.43 15.44
N ASP A 108 -6.08 -5.58 16.43
CA ASP A 108 -4.81 -4.84 16.66
C ASP A 108 -3.87 -5.55 17.66
N ASP A 109 -3.85 -6.88 17.59
CA ASP A 109 -3.29 -7.83 18.55
C ASP A 109 -1.87 -8.32 18.24
N LEU A 110 -1.24 -7.88 17.14
CA LEU A 110 0.11 -8.32 16.76
C LEU A 110 1.25 -7.50 17.41
N GLY A 111 0.94 -6.44 18.16
CA GLY A 111 1.92 -5.74 19.01
C GLY A 111 2.64 -4.55 18.36
N GLY A 112 3.94 -4.68 18.10
CA GLY A 112 4.80 -3.66 17.47
C GLY A 112 4.68 -3.64 15.94
N THR A 113 5.69 -3.17 15.20
CA THR A 113 5.56 -2.85 13.75
C THR A 113 6.77 -3.31 12.91
N GLU A 114 6.96 -4.62 12.76
CA GLU A 114 8.09 -5.25 12.03
C GLU A 114 7.73 -5.62 10.59
N ILE A 115 7.68 -4.63 9.70
CA ILE A 115 7.29 -4.81 8.29
C ILE A 115 8.34 -5.54 7.42
N LEU A 116 9.60 -5.62 7.86
CA LEU A 116 10.70 -6.10 7.01
C LEU A 116 10.64 -7.62 6.73
N GLU A 117 10.32 -8.42 7.75
CA GLU A 117 10.23 -9.88 7.61
C GLU A 117 9.07 -10.36 6.71
N PRO A 118 7.81 -9.86 6.82
CA PRO A 118 6.76 -10.23 5.87
C PRO A 118 7.11 -9.81 4.44
N LEU A 119 7.76 -8.66 4.23
CA LEU A 119 8.23 -8.27 2.89
C LEU A 119 9.29 -9.24 2.35
N LYS A 120 10.29 -9.65 3.15
CA LYS A 120 11.25 -10.69 2.77
C LYS A 120 10.55 -11.99 2.41
N HIS A 121 9.58 -12.43 3.22
CA HIS A 121 8.80 -13.64 2.94
C HIS A 121 8.03 -13.53 1.61
N ILE A 122 7.34 -12.41 1.37
CA ILE A 122 6.62 -12.14 0.12
C ILE A 122 7.58 -12.22 -1.08
N TYR A 123 8.70 -11.50 -1.07
CA TYR A 123 9.64 -11.50 -2.21
C TYR A 123 10.38 -12.83 -2.41
N ASN A 124 10.49 -13.67 -1.38
CA ASN A 124 11.01 -15.03 -1.52
C ASN A 124 10.00 -16.00 -2.17
N GLN A 125 8.70 -15.66 -2.24
CA GLN A 125 7.72 -16.44 -3.01
C GLN A 125 7.88 -16.22 -4.51
N SER A 126 8.00 -17.33 -5.26
CA SER A 126 8.06 -17.34 -6.72
C SER A 126 6.96 -16.51 -7.37
N SER A 127 7.33 -15.56 -8.24
CA SER A 127 6.39 -14.78 -9.05
C SER A 127 5.56 -15.70 -9.96
N ILE A 128 4.27 -15.40 -10.11
CA ILE A 128 3.36 -16.17 -10.96
C ILE A 128 3.51 -15.68 -12.41
N PRO A 129 3.82 -16.56 -13.40
CA PRO A 129 4.03 -16.13 -14.79
C PRO A 129 2.81 -15.42 -15.38
N LYS A 130 2.98 -14.25 -16.00
CA LYS A 130 1.91 -13.36 -16.52
C LYS A 130 0.99 -12.72 -15.47
N HIS A 131 1.28 -12.85 -14.19
CA HIS A 131 0.54 -12.22 -13.10
C HIS A 131 1.46 -11.28 -12.31
N PRO A 132 1.68 -10.04 -12.77
CA PRO A 132 2.57 -9.09 -12.10
C PRO A 132 2.03 -8.77 -10.70
N ARG A 133 2.91 -8.80 -9.70
CA ARG A 133 2.52 -8.63 -8.30
C ARG A 133 2.13 -7.19 -7.99
N GLN A 134 0.99 -6.99 -7.34
CA GLN A 134 0.49 -5.71 -6.88
C GLN A 134 0.45 -5.77 -5.35
N LEU A 135 1.44 -5.16 -4.69
CA LEU A 135 1.55 -5.11 -3.23
C LEU A 135 0.82 -3.86 -2.71
N PHE A 136 -0.12 -4.04 -1.79
CA PHE A 136 -0.86 -2.96 -1.12
C PHE A 136 -0.49 -2.97 0.36
N VAL A 137 0.16 -1.93 0.85
CA VAL A 137 0.68 -1.84 2.23
C VAL A 137 -0.14 -0.83 3.03
N PHE A 138 -0.79 -1.28 4.09
CA PHE A 138 -1.58 -0.46 5.01
C PHE A 138 -0.84 -0.37 6.34
N THR A 139 -0.46 0.83 6.79
CA THR A 139 0.26 1.06 8.06
C THR A 139 0.09 2.49 8.55
N ASP A 140 0.11 2.70 9.87
CA ASP A 140 0.21 4.02 10.48
C ASP A 140 1.66 4.45 10.76
N GLY A 141 2.63 3.67 10.29
CA GLY A 141 3.96 4.15 9.92
C GLY A 141 5.01 4.26 11.03
N GLU A 142 4.82 3.64 12.20
CA GLU A 142 5.80 3.59 13.30
C GLU A 142 7.00 2.64 13.03
N VAL A 143 7.61 2.75 11.83
CA VAL A 143 8.66 1.83 11.33
C VAL A 143 10.06 2.46 11.40
N GLY A 144 10.91 1.94 12.29
CA GLY A 144 12.29 2.42 12.49
C GLY A 144 13.26 2.12 11.34
N ASN A 145 13.09 1.01 10.61
CA ASN A 145 14.01 0.52 9.57
C ASN A 145 13.65 0.97 8.13
N THR A 146 13.09 2.19 8.01
CA THR A 146 12.58 2.76 6.73
C THR A 146 13.51 2.55 5.52
N LYS A 147 14.84 2.75 5.67
CA LYS A 147 15.78 2.64 4.54
C LYS A 147 15.89 1.21 4.00
N GLU A 148 15.97 0.22 4.89
CA GLU A 148 16.04 -1.21 4.53
C GLU A 148 14.78 -1.67 3.80
N VAL A 149 13.61 -1.23 4.28
CA VAL A 149 12.32 -1.49 3.62
C VAL A 149 12.30 -0.93 2.20
N THR A 150 12.71 0.33 2.01
CA THR A 150 12.75 0.94 0.67
C THR A 150 13.78 0.30 -0.27
N ASP A 151 14.92 -0.16 0.27
CA ASP A 151 15.96 -0.85 -0.52
C ASP A 151 15.51 -2.25 -0.94
N LEU A 152 14.79 -2.98 -0.06
CA LEU A 152 14.20 -4.28 -0.36
C LEU A 152 13.12 -4.18 -1.44
N ILE A 153 12.25 -3.17 -1.36
CA ILE A 153 11.23 -2.90 -2.40
C ILE A 153 11.93 -2.57 -3.72
N ARG A 154 12.90 -1.64 -3.74
CA ARG A 154 13.64 -1.27 -4.97
C ARG A 154 14.30 -2.47 -5.64
N LYS A 155 14.90 -3.38 -4.87
CA LYS A 155 15.53 -4.60 -5.39
C LYS A 155 14.54 -5.49 -6.16
N ASN A 156 13.26 -5.47 -5.78
CA ASN A 156 12.20 -6.29 -6.36
C ASN A 156 11.26 -5.49 -7.29
N ALA A 157 11.47 -4.19 -7.49
CA ALA A 157 10.66 -3.32 -8.34
C ALA A 157 10.57 -3.80 -9.81
N GLY A 158 11.45 -4.72 -10.20
CA GLY A 158 11.40 -5.42 -11.49
C GLY A 158 10.10 -6.20 -11.73
N CYS A 159 9.50 -6.78 -10.68
CA CYS A 159 8.42 -7.78 -10.79
C CYS A 159 7.14 -7.45 -9.99
N HIS A 160 7.06 -6.27 -9.36
CA HIS A 160 5.87 -5.85 -8.62
C HIS A 160 5.66 -4.32 -8.64
N LYS A 161 4.41 -3.89 -8.41
CA LYS A 161 4.10 -2.53 -7.93
C LYS A 161 3.93 -2.52 -6.41
N CYS A 162 4.28 -1.42 -5.75
CA CYS A 162 3.95 -1.18 -4.34
C CYS A 162 3.06 0.06 -4.19
N PHE A 163 1.87 -0.12 -3.64
CA PHE A 163 0.94 0.94 -3.24
C PHE A 163 0.97 1.04 -1.71
N SER A 164 1.14 2.23 -1.17
CA SER A 164 1.31 2.44 0.27
C SER A 164 0.27 3.42 0.82
N PHE A 165 -0.33 3.05 1.95
CA PHE A 165 -1.42 3.77 2.60
C PHE A 165 -0.97 4.10 4.03
N GLY A 166 -0.66 5.38 4.24
CA GLY A 166 -0.33 5.94 5.54
C GLY A 166 -1.62 6.30 6.29
N ILE A 167 -1.90 5.60 7.39
CA ILE A 167 -3.17 5.75 8.12
C ILE A 167 -2.96 6.64 9.35
N GLY A 168 -3.74 7.71 9.47
CA GLY A 168 -3.66 8.68 10.57
C GLY A 168 -2.48 9.66 10.48
N GLU A 169 -2.53 10.69 11.32
CA GLU A 169 -1.56 11.80 11.35
C GLU A 169 -0.12 11.39 11.75
N GLY A 170 0.07 10.17 12.29
CA GLY A 170 1.37 9.64 12.67
C GLY A 170 2.18 9.04 11.52
N ALA A 171 1.55 8.81 10.36
CA ALA A 171 2.13 8.04 9.27
C ALA A 171 3.44 8.62 8.72
N SER A 172 4.54 7.88 8.90
CA SER A 172 5.88 8.23 8.40
C SER A 172 5.86 8.51 6.90
N SER A 173 5.88 9.79 6.53
CA SER A 173 5.85 10.20 5.12
C SER A 173 7.10 9.75 4.35
N ALA A 174 8.22 9.51 5.05
CA ALA A 174 9.43 8.95 4.46
C ALA A 174 9.25 7.47 4.08
N LEU A 175 8.58 6.68 4.93
CA LEU A 175 8.26 5.28 4.65
C LEU A 175 7.23 5.19 3.51
N ILE A 176 6.07 5.81 3.68
CA ILE A 176 4.94 5.68 2.74
C ILE A 176 5.35 6.13 1.33
N ASN A 177 5.90 7.35 1.18
CA ASN A 177 6.37 7.81 -0.13
C ASN A 177 7.56 7.01 -0.66
N GLY A 178 8.44 6.52 0.23
CA GLY A 178 9.56 5.67 -0.14
C GLY A 178 9.11 4.34 -0.76
N MET A 179 8.20 3.63 -0.10
CA MET A 179 7.67 2.35 -0.58
C MET A 179 7.01 2.48 -1.95
N ALA A 180 6.11 3.46 -2.11
CA ALA A 180 5.42 3.68 -3.39
C ALA A 180 6.38 4.08 -4.52
N LYS A 181 7.28 5.04 -4.25
CA LYS A 181 8.20 5.55 -5.27
C LYS A 181 9.16 4.48 -5.75
N GLU A 182 9.76 3.72 -4.83
CA GLU A 182 10.76 2.71 -5.18
C GLU A 182 10.13 1.44 -5.72
N GLY A 183 8.87 1.15 -5.38
CA GLY A 183 8.06 0.08 -5.95
C GLY A 183 7.17 0.51 -7.12
N GLY A 184 7.35 1.70 -7.69
CA GLY A 184 6.61 2.12 -8.89
C GLY A 184 5.07 2.12 -8.76
N GLY A 185 4.53 2.44 -7.58
CA GLY A 185 3.09 2.63 -7.36
C GLY A 185 2.78 3.98 -6.72
N HIS A 186 1.66 4.07 -6.01
CA HIS A 186 1.16 5.32 -5.44
C HIS A 186 1.15 5.30 -3.91
N ALA A 187 1.57 6.42 -3.32
CA ALA A 187 1.48 6.71 -1.89
C ALA A 187 0.22 7.53 -1.64
N GLN A 188 -0.58 7.13 -0.65
CA GLN A 188 -1.74 7.89 -0.19
C GLN A 188 -1.73 7.99 1.33
N PHE A 189 -2.20 9.12 1.86
CA PHE A 189 -2.38 9.35 3.29
C PHE A 189 -3.88 9.45 3.57
N ILE A 190 -4.33 8.85 4.68
CA ILE A 190 -5.71 8.85 5.14
C ILE A 190 -5.70 9.54 6.51
N THR A 191 -6.11 10.81 6.53
CA THR A 191 -5.92 11.76 7.63
C THR A 191 -7.22 12.50 7.95
N GLY A 192 -7.41 12.95 9.19
CA GLY A 192 -8.63 13.63 9.63
C GLY A 192 -9.95 12.95 9.22
N ALA A 193 -10.71 13.60 8.34
CA ALA A 193 -12.02 13.13 7.85
C ALA A 193 -11.95 12.31 6.55
N ASP A 194 -10.75 11.94 6.09
CA ASP A 194 -10.57 11.13 4.88
C ASP A 194 -11.18 9.72 5.03
N ARG A 195 -11.94 9.28 4.02
CA ARG A 195 -12.31 7.87 3.89
C ARG A 195 -11.20 7.08 3.18
N MET A 196 -10.89 5.89 3.71
CA MET A 196 -9.86 5.00 3.16
C MET A 196 -10.30 4.34 1.85
N GLN A 197 -11.58 3.99 1.75
CA GLN A 197 -12.18 3.24 0.65
C GLN A 197 -11.98 3.89 -0.74
N PRO A 198 -12.39 5.15 -1.01
CA PRO A 198 -12.24 5.74 -2.35
C PRO A 198 -10.77 5.86 -2.77
N LYS A 199 -9.91 6.28 -1.84
CA LYS A 199 -8.45 6.38 -1.99
C LYS A 199 -7.84 5.04 -2.42
N VAL A 200 -8.19 3.97 -1.73
CA VAL A 200 -7.67 2.62 -2.01
C VAL A 200 -8.24 2.04 -3.30
N MET A 201 -9.51 2.30 -3.61
CA MET A 201 -10.13 1.88 -4.87
C MET A 201 -9.57 2.63 -6.08
N GLN A 202 -9.13 3.88 -5.91
CA GLN A 202 -8.36 4.60 -6.93
C GLN A 202 -7.01 3.90 -7.20
N SER A 203 -6.28 3.50 -6.15
CA SER A 203 -5.06 2.69 -6.31
C SER A 203 -5.32 1.32 -6.95
N LEU A 204 -6.44 0.64 -6.65
CA LEU A 204 -6.81 -0.62 -7.31
C LEU A 204 -7.07 -0.42 -8.81
N ARG A 205 -7.72 0.68 -9.23
CA ARG A 205 -7.82 1.03 -10.66
C ARG A 205 -6.45 1.13 -11.30
N PHE A 206 -5.49 1.83 -10.69
CA PHE A 206 -4.10 1.94 -11.19
C PHE A 206 -3.33 0.61 -11.17
N ALA A 207 -3.65 -0.30 -10.24
CA ALA A 207 -3.07 -1.65 -10.21
C ALA A 207 -3.58 -2.51 -11.38
N LEU A 208 -4.87 -2.40 -11.70
CA LEU A 208 -5.56 -3.10 -12.80
C LEU A 208 -5.30 -2.52 -14.20
N GLN A 209 -4.57 -1.41 -14.33
CA GLN A 209 -4.15 -0.90 -15.63
C GLN A 209 -3.16 -1.86 -16.31
N PRO A 210 -3.27 -2.07 -17.64
CA PRO A 210 -2.36 -2.94 -18.36
C PRO A 210 -0.90 -2.46 -18.22
N ALA A 211 -0.01 -3.42 -17.98
CA ALA A 211 1.42 -3.18 -18.00
C ALA A 211 1.93 -3.04 -19.43
N VAL A 212 2.93 -2.17 -19.62
CA VAL A 212 3.85 -2.31 -20.74
C VAL A 212 4.97 -3.26 -20.33
N GLU A 213 5.13 -4.33 -21.11
CA GLU A 213 6.07 -5.42 -20.90
C GLU A 213 7.15 -5.45 -22.02
N ASP A 214 8.12 -6.37 -21.93
CA ASP A 214 9.18 -6.58 -22.92
C ASP A 214 9.94 -5.31 -23.35
N ILE A 215 10.19 -4.42 -22.39
CA ILE A 215 10.84 -3.13 -22.64
C ILE A 215 12.32 -3.34 -22.94
N SER A 216 12.75 -2.85 -24.11
CA SER A 216 14.16 -2.76 -24.48
C SER A 216 14.49 -1.36 -25.00
N VAL A 217 15.66 -0.86 -24.59
CA VAL A 217 16.13 0.49 -24.93
C VAL A 217 17.45 0.37 -25.67
N SER A 218 17.44 0.70 -26.96
CA SER A 218 18.63 0.68 -27.83
C SER A 218 19.06 2.10 -28.20
N TRP A 219 20.37 2.34 -28.13
CA TRP A 219 20.98 3.64 -28.41
C TRP A 219 21.65 3.60 -29.78
N ASN A 220 21.12 4.38 -30.73
CA ASN A 220 21.70 4.52 -32.06
C ASN A 220 22.56 5.78 -32.07
N LEU A 221 23.88 5.60 -31.95
CA LEU A 221 24.85 6.68 -31.83
C LEU A 221 25.83 6.68 -33.02
N PRO A 222 26.44 7.83 -33.35
CA PRO A 222 27.51 7.89 -34.34
C PRO A 222 28.71 7.00 -34.00
N LYS A 223 29.44 6.59 -35.04
CA LYS A 223 30.69 5.82 -34.90
C LYS A 223 31.68 6.60 -34.02
N GLY A 224 32.14 5.97 -32.94
CA GLY A 224 33.08 6.57 -31.99
C GLY A 224 32.44 7.12 -30.71
N VAL A 225 31.10 7.15 -30.60
CA VAL A 225 30.37 7.55 -29.38
C VAL A 225 29.63 6.34 -28.79
N SER A 226 29.69 6.18 -27.46
CA SER A 226 29.02 5.11 -26.72
C SER A 226 28.23 5.67 -25.52
N ALA A 227 27.15 5.00 -25.12
CA ALA A 227 26.35 5.35 -23.96
C ALA A 227 26.52 4.33 -22.83
N THR A 228 26.97 4.80 -21.67
CA THR A 228 26.97 4.01 -20.42
C THR A 228 25.72 4.34 -19.61
N ILE A 229 24.86 3.33 -19.40
CA ILE A 229 23.62 3.52 -18.63
C ILE A 229 23.93 3.60 -17.14
N LEU A 230 23.52 4.69 -16.51
CA LEU A 230 23.74 5.00 -15.10
C LEU A 230 22.55 4.62 -14.19
N SER A 231 21.43 4.23 -14.81
CA SER A 231 20.16 3.88 -14.14
C SER A 231 19.91 2.38 -14.17
N ALA A 232 19.01 1.90 -13.31
CA ALA A 232 18.48 0.54 -13.45
C ALA A 232 17.68 0.40 -14.76
N PRO A 233 17.64 -0.80 -15.38
CA PRO A 233 16.78 -1.05 -16.54
C PRO A 233 15.31 -0.89 -16.14
N ILE A 234 14.52 -0.31 -17.04
CA ILE A 234 13.06 -0.24 -16.87
C ILE A 234 12.47 -1.59 -17.28
N THR A 235 11.79 -2.27 -16.35
CA THR A 235 11.15 -3.57 -16.58
C THR A 235 9.67 -3.46 -16.93
N ALA A 236 8.99 -2.41 -16.43
CA ALA A 236 7.59 -2.13 -16.70
C ALA A 236 7.33 -0.62 -16.79
N ILE A 237 6.37 -0.22 -17.61
CA ILE A 237 5.88 1.16 -17.75
C ILE A 237 4.35 1.15 -17.60
N PHE A 238 3.80 2.15 -16.92
CA PHE A 238 2.37 2.26 -16.60
C PHE A 238 1.86 3.66 -16.91
N GLN A 239 0.60 3.80 -17.34
CA GLN A 239 0.05 5.09 -17.76
C GLN A 239 0.19 6.15 -16.68
N GLY A 240 0.62 7.37 -17.08
CA GLY A 240 0.83 8.49 -16.17
C GLY A 240 2.08 8.38 -15.28
N GLN A 241 2.73 7.22 -15.20
CA GLN A 241 3.95 7.04 -14.43
C GLN A 241 5.18 7.43 -15.26
N ARG A 242 5.89 8.48 -14.83
CA ARG A 242 7.14 8.89 -15.47
C ARG A 242 8.28 7.91 -15.16
N SER A 243 8.88 7.34 -16.19
CA SER A 243 10.15 6.59 -16.08
C SER A 243 11.33 7.45 -16.54
N LEU A 244 12.48 7.32 -15.86
CA LEU A 244 13.68 8.12 -16.11
C LEU A 244 14.87 7.20 -16.39
N LEU A 245 15.65 7.54 -17.41
CA LEU A 245 16.96 6.93 -17.70
C LEU A 245 18.03 8.01 -17.79
N TYR A 246 19.13 7.80 -17.09
CA TYR A 246 20.36 8.57 -17.21
C TYR A 246 21.42 7.74 -17.96
N ALA A 247 22.05 8.33 -18.96
CA ALA A 247 23.18 7.74 -19.68
C ALA A 247 24.31 8.76 -19.81
N GLN A 248 25.55 8.32 -19.56
CA GLN A 248 26.75 9.09 -19.82
C GLN A 248 27.26 8.77 -21.22
N LEU A 249 27.47 9.80 -22.04
CA LEU A 249 28.04 9.64 -23.38
C LEU A 249 29.55 9.76 -23.29
N THR A 250 30.27 8.82 -23.89
CA THR A 250 31.74 8.83 -23.96
C THR A 250 32.21 8.58 -25.39
N GLY A 251 33.29 9.25 -25.79
CA GLY A 251 33.85 9.14 -27.14
C GLY A 251 34.18 10.48 -27.79
N GLN A 252 34.72 10.43 -29.01
CA GLN A 252 35.00 11.62 -29.83
C GLN A 252 33.94 11.74 -30.92
N HIS A 253 33.39 12.94 -31.11
CA HIS A 253 32.42 13.22 -32.16
C HIS A 253 33.10 13.22 -33.53
N SER A 254 32.61 12.37 -34.46
CA SER A 254 32.73 12.67 -35.88
C SER A 254 31.58 13.62 -36.30
N GLU A 255 31.53 14.01 -37.57
CA GLU A 255 30.65 15.06 -38.13
C GLU A 255 29.14 14.88 -37.85
N ALA A 256 28.67 13.70 -37.46
CA ALA A 256 27.28 13.45 -37.11
C ALA A 256 26.94 14.01 -35.72
N THR A 257 26.05 15.02 -35.69
CA THR A 257 25.68 15.74 -34.46
C THR A 257 24.47 15.19 -33.72
N ASP A 258 23.77 14.20 -34.26
CA ASP A 258 22.53 13.66 -33.69
C ASP A 258 22.67 12.18 -33.29
N GLY A 259 21.99 11.82 -32.20
CA GLY A 259 21.78 10.45 -31.75
C GLY A 259 20.27 10.15 -31.66
N SER A 260 19.93 8.86 -31.50
CA SER A 260 18.55 8.50 -31.13
C SER A 260 18.48 7.36 -30.13
N VAL A 261 17.43 7.39 -29.32
CA VAL A 261 17.06 6.32 -28.39
C VAL A 261 15.79 5.67 -28.92
N THR A 262 15.84 4.38 -29.22
CA THR A 262 14.65 3.60 -29.56
C THR A 262 14.21 2.81 -28.33
N VAL A 263 12.97 3.01 -27.90
CA VAL A 263 12.30 2.21 -26.87
C VAL A 263 11.33 1.28 -27.58
N LYS A 264 11.59 -0.03 -27.52
CA LYS A 264 10.68 -1.08 -27.99
C LYS A 264 9.98 -1.71 -26.80
N TYR A 265 8.71 -2.06 -26.95
CA TYR A 265 7.90 -2.57 -25.85
C TYR A 265 6.67 -3.33 -26.36
N SER A 266 6.03 -4.11 -25.49
CA SER A 266 4.76 -4.79 -25.73
C SER A 266 3.65 -4.15 -24.89
N LEU A 267 2.55 -3.77 -25.53
CA LEU A 267 1.35 -3.24 -24.86
C LEU A 267 0.16 -4.13 -25.23
N ALA A 268 -0.46 -4.78 -24.24
CA ALA A 268 -1.56 -5.74 -24.44
C ALA A 268 -1.25 -6.82 -25.50
N GLY A 269 0.00 -7.27 -25.60
CA GLY A 269 0.46 -8.24 -26.59
C GLY A 269 0.80 -7.68 -27.97
N HIS A 270 0.65 -6.36 -28.19
CA HIS A 270 1.02 -5.70 -29.44
C HIS A 270 2.42 -5.05 -29.32
N PRO A 271 3.41 -5.49 -30.14
CA PRO A 271 4.72 -4.88 -30.13
C PRO A 271 4.67 -3.47 -30.73
N SER A 272 5.28 -2.52 -30.05
CA SER A 272 5.35 -1.10 -30.38
C SER A 272 6.78 -0.58 -30.25
N GLN A 273 7.11 0.50 -30.95
CA GLN A 273 8.41 1.16 -30.80
C GLN A 273 8.29 2.68 -30.96
N ASN A 274 8.98 3.42 -30.10
CA ASN A 274 9.10 4.87 -30.17
C ASN A 274 10.58 5.23 -30.33
N GLN A 275 10.90 6.18 -31.22
CA GLN A 275 12.26 6.66 -31.44
C GLN A 275 12.37 8.14 -31.11
N LEU A 276 13.21 8.46 -30.13
CA LEU A 276 13.49 9.82 -29.68
C LEU A 276 14.83 10.27 -30.26
N HIS A 277 14.82 11.36 -31.02
CA HIS A 277 16.02 11.97 -31.58
C HIS A 277 16.52 13.08 -30.64
N PHE A 278 17.83 13.20 -30.47
CA PHE A 278 18.44 14.22 -29.63
C PHE A 278 19.78 14.66 -30.20
N ASN A 279 20.13 15.94 -30.02
CA ASN A 279 21.43 16.45 -30.44
C ASN A 279 22.51 16.08 -29.41
N LEU A 280 23.71 15.77 -29.89
CA LEU A 280 24.86 15.38 -29.09
C LEU A 280 25.64 16.58 -28.52
N LYS A 281 25.39 17.80 -29.02
CA LYS A 281 25.95 19.02 -28.44
C LYS A 281 25.29 19.28 -27.08
N PRO A 282 26.05 19.42 -25.98
CA PRO A 282 25.49 19.77 -24.68
C PRO A 282 24.77 21.12 -24.74
N ALA A 283 23.67 21.25 -24.00
CA ALA A 283 23.03 22.55 -23.80
C ALA A 283 23.97 23.47 -23.00
N GLU A 284 24.21 24.66 -23.54
CA GLU A 284 24.95 25.72 -22.85
C GLU A 284 24.20 26.11 -21.55
N ASP A 285 24.96 26.41 -20.50
CA ASP A 285 24.48 26.87 -19.17
C ASP A 285 23.46 25.97 -18.42
N SER A 286 23.51 24.65 -18.60
CA SER A 286 22.60 23.68 -17.93
C SER A 286 22.72 23.56 -16.38
N GLY A 287 23.59 24.35 -15.74
CA GLY A 287 23.83 24.32 -14.29
C GLY A 287 24.30 22.97 -13.71
N LEU A 288 24.72 22.03 -14.57
CA LEU A 288 25.05 20.63 -14.25
C LEU A 288 23.91 19.86 -13.53
N THR A 289 22.67 20.29 -13.72
CA THR A 289 21.51 19.73 -12.99
C THR A 289 21.29 18.25 -13.34
N VAL A 290 21.40 17.90 -14.62
CA VAL A 290 21.27 16.50 -15.09
C VAL A 290 22.42 15.64 -14.56
N HIS A 291 23.66 16.14 -14.57
CA HIS A 291 24.82 15.45 -13.98
C HIS A 291 24.64 15.16 -12.49
N ARG A 292 24.08 16.10 -11.72
CA ARG A 292 23.77 15.91 -10.29
C ARG A 292 22.67 14.87 -10.07
N LEU A 293 21.61 14.87 -10.88
CA LEU A 293 20.55 13.86 -10.81
C LEU A 293 21.08 12.46 -11.16
N ALA A 294 21.90 12.34 -12.20
CA ALA A 294 22.56 11.11 -12.57
C ALA A 294 23.54 10.62 -11.48
N ALA A 295 24.36 11.52 -10.93
CA ALA A 295 25.27 11.20 -9.82
C ALA A 295 24.50 10.70 -8.58
N ARG A 296 23.38 11.35 -8.23
CA ARG A 296 22.48 10.91 -7.16
C ARG A 296 21.96 9.49 -7.39
N THR A 297 21.53 9.17 -8.62
CA THR A 297 21.05 7.84 -8.99
C THR A 297 22.15 6.77 -8.83
N VAL A 298 23.38 7.07 -9.26
CA VAL A 298 24.53 6.16 -9.11
C VAL A 298 24.93 5.99 -7.65
N ILE A 299 25.04 7.08 -6.87
CA ILE A 299 25.30 7.04 -5.42
C ILE A 299 24.30 6.13 -4.71
N HIS A 300 23.00 6.29 -5.00
CA HIS A 300 21.93 5.49 -4.39
C HIS A 300 22.00 4.00 -4.74
N SER A 301 22.38 3.69 -5.99
CA SER A 301 22.60 2.32 -6.47
C SER A 301 23.79 1.65 -5.78
N LEU A 302 24.90 2.38 -5.60
CA LEU A 302 26.09 1.89 -4.89
C LEU A 302 25.81 1.69 -3.39
N GLU A 303 25.20 2.69 -2.74
CA GLU A 303 24.76 2.62 -1.34
C GLU A 303 23.82 1.43 -1.05
N SER A 304 22.91 1.11 -1.97
CA SER A 304 21.97 0.01 -1.83
C SER A 304 22.67 -1.35 -1.96
N LYS A 305 23.66 -1.48 -2.85
CA LYS A 305 24.48 -2.70 -3.00
C LYS A 305 25.32 -2.97 -1.75
N GLU A 306 25.95 -1.95 -1.20
CA GLU A 306 26.79 -2.05 0.00
C GLU A 306 26.03 -2.62 1.21
N ARG A 307 24.77 -2.21 1.43
CA ARG A 307 23.93 -2.77 2.52
C ARG A 307 23.57 -4.24 2.34
N THR A 308 23.53 -4.73 1.10
CA THR A 308 23.20 -6.13 0.81
C THR A 308 24.41 -7.07 0.83
N GLN A 309 25.62 -6.55 0.99
CA GLN A 309 26.86 -7.33 1.08
C GLN A 309 27.39 -7.25 2.51
N SER A 310 27.60 -8.41 3.15
CA SER A 310 28.08 -8.48 4.55
C SER A 310 29.53 -7.99 4.72
N GLU A 311 30.26 -7.81 3.63
CA GLU A 311 31.61 -7.27 3.60
C GLU A 311 31.57 -5.81 3.15
N GLN A 312 32.16 -4.91 3.96
CA GLN A 312 32.31 -3.50 3.60
C GLN A 312 33.25 -3.36 2.41
N ASN A 313 32.69 -3.18 1.22
CA ASN A 313 33.47 -2.90 0.03
C ASN A 313 34.02 -1.46 0.07
N GLU A 314 35.18 -1.30 0.69
CA GLU A 314 35.93 -0.03 0.77
C GLU A 314 36.18 0.60 -0.62
N GLU A 315 36.23 -0.18 -1.70
CA GLU A 315 36.31 0.37 -3.06
C GLU A 315 34.99 1.05 -3.48
N THR A 316 33.84 0.45 -3.17
CA THR A 316 32.51 1.05 -3.39
C THR A 316 32.35 2.34 -2.58
N LYS A 317 32.70 2.31 -1.30
CA LYS A 317 32.65 3.47 -0.39
C LYS A 317 33.53 4.62 -0.90
N LYS A 318 34.76 4.34 -1.34
CA LYS A 318 35.64 5.34 -1.98
C LYS A 318 35.01 5.95 -3.24
N LYS A 319 34.44 5.13 -4.13
CA LYS A 319 33.73 5.60 -5.33
C LYS A 319 32.52 6.49 -4.99
N VAL A 320 31.76 6.16 -3.95
CA VAL A 320 30.63 6.98 -3.48
C VAL A 320 31.11 8.34 -2.95
N VAL A 321 32.17 8.35 -2.12
CA VAL A 321 32.76 9.60 -1.60
C VAL A 321 33.30 10.48 -2.73
N GLU A 322 34.07 9.90 -3.65
CA GLU A 322 34.62 10.62 -4.80
C GLU A 322 33.51 11.24 -5.67
N LEU A 323 32.51 10.44 -6.07
CA LEU A 323 31.39 10.90 -6.88
C LEU A 323 30.55 11.96 -6.17
N SER A 324 30.33 11.79 -4.86
CA SER A 324 29.63 12.75 -4.01
C SER A 324 30.32 14.11 -3.96
N VAL A 325 31.64 14.12 -3.73
CA VAL A 325 32.46 15.35 -3.67
C VAL A 325 32.54 16.02 -5.05
N GLN A 326 32.78 15.25 -6.13
CA GLN A 326 32.87 15.79 -7.49
C GLN A 326 31.56 16.40 -7.99
N SER A 327 30.41 15.81 -7.65
CA SER A 327 29.09 16.28 -8.11
C SER A 327 28.43 17.30 -7.18
N GLY A 328 28.88 17.41 -5.93
CA GLY A 328 28.21 18.20 -4.90
C GLY A 328 26.86 17.61 -4.48
N VAL A 329 26.77 16.27 -4.42
CA VAL A 329 25.55 15.54 -4.04
C VAL A 329 25.78 14.76 -2.75
N SER A 330 24.95 14.95 -1.73
CA SER A 330 25.09 14.23 -0.44
C SER A 330 24.97 12.71 -0.61
N SER A 331 25.78 11.98 0.15
CA SER A 331 25.71 10.51 0.31
C SER A 331 25.64 10.14 1.79
N SER A 332 25.50 8.86 2.13
CA SER A 332 25.66 8.37 3.51
C SER A 332 27.07 8.54 4.09
N PHE A 333 28.08 8.87 3.28
CA PHE A 333 29.49 9.00 3.70
C PHE A 333 30.03 10.43 3.64
N THR A 334 29.19 11.41 3.27
CA THR A 334 29.59 12.81 3.07
C THR A 334 28.59 13.75 3.73
N ALA A 335 29.08 14.91 4.18
CA ALA A 335 28.26 15.92 4.85
C ALA A 335 28.62 17.32 4.35
N PHE A 336 27.61 18.19 4.26
CA PHE A 336 27.84 19.62 4.03
C PHE A 336 28.13 20.33 5.35
N ILE A 337 29.25 21.06 5.37
CA ILE A 337 29.67 21.86 6.53
C ILE A 337 29.43 23.34 6.20
N ALA A 338 28.48 23.96 6.89
CA ALA A 338 28.27 25.40 6.81
C ALA A 338 29.32 26.11 7.65
N VAL A 339 30.17 26.93 7.02
CA VAL A 339 31.22 27.70 7.70
C VAL A 339 30.84 29.18 7.70
N HIS A 340 30.57 29.73 8.88
CA HIS A 340 30.30 31.15 9.07
C HIS A 340 31.61 31.95 8.95
N LYS A 341 31.75 32.76 7.90
CA LYS A 341 33.01 33.48 7.58
C LYS A 341 33.11 34.86 8.24
N ASP A 342 31.97 35.48 8.56
CA ASP A 342 31.90 36.91 8.90
C ASP A 342 32.46 37.24 10.29
N SER A 343 32.60 36.24 11.17
CA SER A 343 33.05 36.44 12.54
C SER A 343 34.56 36.56 12.70
N GLY A 344 35.37 35.99 11.78
CA GLY A 344 36.84 35.92 11.85
C GLY A 344 37.45 35.15 13.03
N LYS A 345 36.67 34.96 14.11
CA LYS A 345 37.01 34.22 15.33
C LYS A 345 36.75 32.73 15.15
N SER A 346 37.67 31.93 15.65
CA SER A 346 37.50 30.48 15.85
C SER A 346 36.23 30.19 16.62
N VAL A 347 35.48 29.15 16.22
CA VAL A 347 34.38 28.63 17.04
C VAL A 347 35.00 27.80 18.16
N GLU A 348 35.10 28.40 19.34
CA GLU A 348 35.61 27.74 20.54
C GLU A 348 34.49 27.01 21.30
N GLY A 349 34.76 25.78 21.71
CA GLY A 349 33.85 24.95 22.50
C GLY A 349 33.75 23.50 22.00
N PRO A 350 33.14 22.60 22.79
CA PRO A 350 32.92 21.21 22.39
C PRO A 350 31.87 21.11 21.27
N LEU A 351 32.01 20.10 20.40
CA LEU A 351 31.02 19.75 19.39
C LEU A 351 29.69 19.35 20.04
N VAL A 352 28.71 20.26 20.05
CA VAL A 352 27.38 20.00 20.59
C VAL A 352 26.51 19.32 19.54
N ARG A 353 26.33 18.00 19.64
CA ARG A 353 25.32 17.27 18.87
C ARG A 353 23.93 17.74 19.30
N ARG A 354 23.27 18.56 18.47
CA ARG A 354 21.83 18.81 18.56
C ARG A 354 21.10 17.89 17.59
N ASN A 355 20.41 16.89 18.12
CA ASN A 355 19.38 16.20 17.35
C ASN A 355 18.26 17.22 17.11
N VAL A 356 18.01 17.60 15.86
CA VAL A 356 16.80 18.35 15.51
C VAL A 356 15.62 17.40 15.74
N PRO A 357 14.62 17.76 16.57
CA PRO A 357 13.46 16.90 16.75
C PRO A 357 12.73 16.79 15.42
N THR A 358 12.65 15.57 14.89
CA THR A 358 11.55 15.23 13.97
C THR A 358 10.23 15.35 14.75
N PRO A 359 9.10 15.68 14.10
CA PRO A 359 7.80 15.74 14.75
C PRO A 359 7.34 14.32 15.12
N PHE A 360 7.87 13.79 16.22
CA PHE A 360 7.44 12.54 16.82
C PHE A 360 6.32 12.85 17.81
N PHE A 361 5.07 12.59 17.41
CA PHE A 361 3.88 12.79 18.25
C PHE A 361 3.69 11.63 19.25
N GLY A 362 4.77 11.28 19.96
CA GLY A 362 4.80 10.23 20.97
C GLY A 362 5.35 10.75 22.30
N MET A 363 4.58 10.57 23.38
CA MET A 363 4.98 10.74 24.77
C MET A 363 5.28 12.16 25.27
N ARG A 364 4.26 13.04 25.29
CA ARG A 364 4.24 14.26 26.14
C ARG A 364 3.22 14.22 27.29
N LYS A 365 2.90 13.03 27.81
CA LYS A 365 2.18 12.81 29.08
C LYS A 365 2.64 11.53 29.81
N MET A 366 3.79 11.59 30.49
CA MET A 366 4.20 10.70 31.61
C MET A 366 5.56 11.20 32.16
N ALA A 367 5.57 12.41 32.75
CA ALA A 367 6.76 13.01 33.37
C ALA A 367 6.38 13.87 34.58
N LYS A 368 5.60 13.30 35.50
CA LYS A 368 5.31 13.85 36.84
C LYS A 368 5.15 12.74 37.88
N ALA A 369 6.23 12.00 38.11
CA ALA A 369 6.49 11.26 39.34
C ALA A 369 8.01 11.03 39.46
N PHE A 370 8.51 10.85 40.69
CA PHE A 370 9.92 10.63 41.03
C PHE A 370 10.87 11.82 40.82
N ALA A 371 10.79 12.76 41.76
CA ALA A 371 11.95 13.53 42.20
C ALA A 371 12.34 13.08 43.62
N SER A 372 13.51 12.47 43.77
CA SER A 372 14.27 12.37 45.03
C SER A 372 15.75 12.04 44.73
N PRO A 373 16.71 12.45 45.57
CA PRO A 373 18.04 12.83 45.10
C PRO A 373 19.17 11.82 45.36
N CYS A 374 20.34 12.11 44.79
CA CYS A 374 21.49 11.24 44.60
C CYS A 374 22.35 10.92 45.84
N ALA A 375 22.84 9.68 45.93
CA ALA A 375 24.17 9.22 46.38
C ALA A 375 24.21 7.66 46.25
N GLY A 376 25.29 6.92 46.02
CA GLY A 376 26.68 7.22 45.66
C GLY A 376 27.58 5.96 45.81
N MET A 377 28.26 5.53 44.74
CA MET A 377 29.43 4.61 44.66
C MET A 377 29.40 3.16 45.25
N SER A 378 29.58 2.18 44.35
CA SER A 378 30.64 1.14 44.33
C SER A 378 30.78 -0.01 45.38
N PHE A 379 30.54 -1.24 44.90
CA PHE A 379 31.35 -2.49 44.96
C PHE A 379 31.76 -3.25 46.27
N PHE A 380 31.66 -4.60 46.17
CA PHE A 380 32.35 -5.72 46.89
C PHE A 380 31.81 -6.36 48.22
N SER A 381 31.38 -7.65 48.08
CA SER A 381 31.53 -8.87 48.92
C SER A 381 31.38 -8.92 50.48
N ALA A 382 30.38 -9.71 50.95
CA ALA A 382 30.33 -10.80 51.98
C ALA A 382 31.22 -10.83 53.27
N PRO A 383 30.90 -11.60 54.36
CA PRO A 383 29.65 -12.25 54.83
C PRO A 383 29.27 -12.00 56.35
N MET A 384 28.30 -12.77 56.89
CA MET A 384 27.76 -12.87 58.29
C MET A 384 28.80 -13.06 59.46
N PRO A 385 28.48 -12.95 60.80
CA PRO A 385 27.25 -13.42 61.51
C PRO A 385 26.76 -12.72 62.84
N MET A 386 25.62 -13.23 63.40
CA MET A 386 25.16 -13.29 64.84
C MET A 386 25.20 -12.03 65.76
N MET A 387 24.37 -11.84 66.82
CA MET A 387 23.57 -12.76 67.67
C MET A 387 22.46 -12.01 68.48
N CYS A 388 21.33 -12.66 68.79
CA CYS A 388 20.39 -12.49 69.96
C CYS A 388 19.90 -11.09 70.44
N ARG A 389 18.71 -10.88 71.05
CA ARG A 389 17.74 -11.80 71.72
C ARG A 389 16.33 -11.13 71.76
N ALA A 390 15.26 -11.94 71.70
CA ALA A 390 13.85 -11.57 71.94
C ALA A 390 13.51 -11.65 73.46
N PRO A 391 12.27 -11.47 73.98
CA PRO A 391 10.93 -11.34 73.35
C PRO A 391 10.19 -10.04 73.83
N GLN A 392 8.86 -9.79 73.73
CA GLN A 392 7.63 -10.57 73.51
C GLN A 392 6.61 -9.89 72.55
N ILE A 393 5.41 -10.47 72.45
CA ILE A 393 4.26 -10.14 71.58
C ILE A 393 3.19 -9.37 72.38
N LEU A 394 2.57 -8.33 71.78
CA LEU A 394 1.10 -8.17 71.78
C LEU A 394 0.69 -7.22 70.64
N ALA A 395 -0.19 -7.68 69.75
CA ALA A 395 -0.80 -6.87 68.71
C ALA A 395 -2.32 -7.10 68.73
N CYS A 396 -3.09 -6.01 68.73
CA CYS A 396 -4.54 -6.04 68.54
C CYS A 396 -4.87 -5.18 67.31
N ALA A 397 -5.43 -5.81 66.29
CA ALA A 397 -6.06 -5.15 65.17
C ALA A 397 -7.47 -5.74 65.03
N ASP A 398 -8.47 -4.87 65.02
CA ASP A 398 -9.90 -5.17 64.98
C ASP A 398 -10.54 -4.15 64.00
N SER A 399 -11.47 -4.50 63.10
CA SER A 399 -11.83 -5.81 62.53
C SER A 399 -12.83 -5.63 61.37
N PHE A 400 -13.05 -6.73 60.61
CA PHE A 400 -14.23 -7.13 59.81
C PHE A 400 -14.29 -6.82 58.28
N PRO A 401 -14.91 -7.70 57.45
CA PRO A 401 -14.38 -9.05 57.16
C PRO A 401 -14.50 -9.49 55.67
N ASP A 402 -13.77 -10.54 55.27
CA ASP A 402 -14.02 -11.31 54.05
C ASP A 402 -15.26 -12.20 54.16
N TYR A 403 -15.91 -12.49 53.03
CA TYR A 403 -16.64 -13.74 52.79
C TYR A 403 -16.57 -14.14 51.31
N ASP A 404 -16.05 -15.34 51.06
CA ASP A 404 -16.08 -16.05 49.78
C ASP A 404 -16.81 -17.38 49.99
N LEU A 405 -17.87 -17.65 49.21
CA LEU A 405 -18.41 -19.00 49.04
C LEU A 405 -19.38 -19.12 47.85
N CYS A 406 -19.23 -20.19 47.07
CA CYS A 406 -20.08 -20.55 45.94
C CYS A 406 -21.56 -20.69 46.29
N GLY A 407 -22.44 -20.16 45.43
CA GLY A 407 -23.86 -20.49 45.37
C GLY A 407 -24.31 -20.67 43.91
N ALA A 408 -24.74 -21.89 43.56
CA ALA A 408 -25.24 -22.18 42.22
C ALA A 408 -26.64 -21.56 42.00
N MET A 409 -26.85 -20.95 40.83
CA MET A 409 -28.13 -20.41 40.37
C MET A 409 -28.44 -20.99 38.98
N PRO A 410 -29.72 -21.11 38.58
CA PRO A 410 -30.16 -22.17 37.68
C PRO A 410 -29.85 -21.92 36.20
N GLU A 411 -29.78 -23.01 35.46
CA GLU A 411 -29.79 -23.03 34.00
C GLU A 411 -31.05 -22.33 33.49
N SER A 412 -30.87 -21.16 32.88
CA SER A 412 -31.88 -20.53 32.04
C SER A 412 -31.52 -20.81 30.59
N GLU A 413 -32.44 -21.39 29.84
CA GLU A 413 -32.28 -21.67 28.42
C GLU A 413 -32.14 -20.33 27.65
N PHE A 414 -30.89 -19.95 27.38
CA PHE A 414 -30.60 -18.87 26.44
C PHE A 414 -30.90 -19.40 25.03
N ASN A 415 -32.08 -19.03 24.50
CA ASN A 415 -32.28 -19.01 23.05
C ASN A 415 -31.15 -18.19 22.41
N GLU A 416 -30.50 -18.74 21.39
CA GLU A 416 -29.57 -17.97 20.56
C GLU A 416 -30.33 -16.77 19.97
N PRO A 417 -29.90 -15.52 20.21
CA PRO A 417 -30.38 -14.41 19.42
C PRO A 417 -29.85 -14.59 17.99
N GLU A 418 -30.76 -14.56 17.00
CA GLU A 418 -30.36 -14.47 15.59
C GLU A 418 -29.32 -13.36 15.41
N ALA A 419 -28.33 -13.60 14.56
CA ALA A 419 -27.19 -12.70 14.39
C ALA A 419 -27.61 -11.35 13.78
N VAL A 420 -28.01 -10.40 14.64
CA VAL A 420 -28.27 -9.02 14.27
C VAL A 420 -26.94 -8.38 13.86
N LEU A 421 -26.71 -8.31 12.55
CA LEU A 421 -25.57 -7.64 11.96
C LEU A 421 -25.48 -6.19 12.51
N PRO A 422 -24.33 -5.75 13.05
CA PRO A 422 -24.17 -4.37 13.45
C PRO A 422 -24.36 -3.45 12.23
N SER A 423 -24.86 -2.24 12.48
CA SER A 423 -25.29 -1.28 11.47
C SER A 423 -24.14 -0.79 10.57
N LYS A 424 -23.76 -1.60 9.58
CA LYS A 424 -22.82 -1.27 8.52
C LYS A 424 -23.49 -0.33 7.50
N ASP A 425 -22.72 0.55 6.86
CA ASP A 425 -23.17 1.39 5.74
C ASP A 425 -23.90 0.54 4.67
N PRO A 426 -25.09 0.93 4.18
CA PRO A 426 -25.81 0.22 3.14
C PRO A 426 -24.99 -0.11 1.90
N LEU A 427 -23.99 0.71 1.54
CA LEU A 427 -23.07 0.39 0.44
C LEU A 427 -22.19 -0.83 0.77
N LEU A 428 -21.55 -0.85 1.96
CA LEU A 428 -20.75 -2.00 2.41
C LEU A 428 -21.61 -3.26 2.60
N GLN A 429 -22.88 -3.11 3.02
CA GLN A 429 -23.83 -4.21 3.04
C GLN A 429 -24.04 -4.79 1.63
N LEU A 430 -24.39 -3.96 0.63
CA LEU A 430 -24.55 -4.45 -0.76
C LEU A 430 -23.27 -5.14 -1.29
N VAL A 431 -22.11 -4.55 -1.02
CA VAL A 431 -20.79 -5.08 -1.42
C VAL A 431 -20.54 -6.46 -0.79
N SER A 432 -20.90 -6.65 0.48
CA SER A 432 -20.75 -7.93 1.20
C SER A 432 -21.55 -9.08 0.56
N LEU A 433 -22.72 -8.78 -0.01
CA LEU A 433 -23.61 -9.73 -0.66
C LEU A 433 -23.19 -10.12 -2.09
N GLN A 434 -22.23 -9.44 -2.71
CA GLN A 434 -21.78 -9.79 -4.06
C GLN A 434 -20.97 -11.10 -4.04
N LYS A 435 -21.29 -12.03 -4.94
CA LYS A 435 -20.50 -13.25 -5.17
C LYS A 435 -19.15 -12.93 -5.80
N ALA A 436 -18.18 -13.84 -5.66
CA ALA A 436 -16.87 -13.69 -6.31
C ALA A 436 -16.98 -13.55 -7.85
N SER A 437 -17.99 -14.17 -8.46
CA SER A 437 -18.31 -14.02 -9.90
C SER A 437 -18.73 -12.61 -10.33
N GLY A 438 -19.17 -11.76 -9.38
CA GLY A 438 -19.74 -10.44 -9.64
C GLY A 438 -21.27 -10.36 -9.61
N CYS A 439 -21.99 -11.48 -9.47
CA CYS A 439 -23.45 -11.47 -9.35
C CYS A 439 -23.94 -11.30 -7.90
N TRP A 440 -25.22 -11.01 -7.75
CA TRP A 440 -25.95 -11.10 -6.48
C TRP A 440 -26.98 -12.22 -6.54
N ILE A 441 -27.28 -12.80 -5.37
CA ILE A 441 -28.40 -13.73 -5.19
C ILE A 441 -29.63 -12.92 -4.77
N LEU A 442 -30.81 -13.32 -5.26
CA LEU A 442 -32.07 -12.77 -4.77
C LEU A 442 -32.41 -13.40 -3.40
N ASP A 443 -32.16 -12.67 -2.32
CA ASP A 443 -32.51 -13.06 -0.96
C ASP A 443 -33.10 -11.88 -0.14
N GLY A 444 -33.51 -12.16 1.09
CA GLY A 444 -34.06 -11.14 2.00
C GLY A 444 -33.04 -10.08 2.41
N SER A 445 -31.74 -10.41 2.42
CA SER A 445 -30.65 -9.48 2.74
C SER A 445 -30.51 -8.41 1.65
N LEU A 446 -30.52 -8.83 0.38
CA LEU A 446 -30.51 -7.93 -0.76
C LEU A 446 -31.78 -7.08 -0.79
N ALA A 447 -32.96 -7.68 -0.59
CA ALA A 447 -34.22 -6.94 -0.54
C ALA A 447 -34.19 -5.84 0.54
N ALA A 448 -33.68 -6.15 1.74
CA ALA A 448 -33.54 -5.19 2.83
C ALA A 448 -32.61 -4.02 2.47
N VAL A 449 -31.45 -4.27 1.84
CA VAL A 449 -30.53 -3.21 1.36
C VAL A 449 -31.17 -2.33 0.29
N LEU A 450 -32.01 -2.91 -0.57
CA LEU A 450 -32.80 -2.19 -1.58
C LEU A 450 -33.98 -1.40 -0.97
N GLY A 451 -34.28 -1.54 0.33
CA GLY A 451 -35.42 -0.92 0.98
C GLY A 451 -36.76 -1.54 0.60
N LYS A 452 -36.77 -2.86 0.31
CA LYS A 452 -37.91 -3.64 -0.18
C LYS A 452 -38.11 -4.92 0.63
N ASN A 453 -39.29 -5.53 0.52
CA ASN A 453 -39.51 -6.92 0.97
C ASN A 453 -39.31 -7.90 -0.19
N SER A 454 -39.03 -9.17 0.11
CA SER A 454 -38.74 -10.19 -0.91
C SER A 454 -39.90 -10.39 -1.88
N GLU A 455 -41.15 -10.29 -1.42
CA GLU A 455 -42.36 -10.48 -2.25
C GLU A 455 -42.50 -9.40 -3.33
N GLU A 456 -42.24 -8.13 -3.00
CA GLU A 456 -42.21 -7.02 -3.96
C GLU A 456 -41.15 -7.24 -5.04
N VAL A 457 -39.95 -7.68 -4.64
CA VAL A 457 -38.83 -7.90 -5.56
C VAL A 457 -39.09 -9.11 -6.48
N GLU A 458 -39.68 -10.19 -5.98
CA GLU A 458 -40.07 -11.35 -6.80
C GLU A 458 -41.22 -11.01 -7.75
N LYS A 459 -42.25 -10.30 -7.28
CA LYS A 459 -43.42 -9.93 -8.09
C LYS A 459 -43.09 -8.97 -9.24
N ALA A 460 -42.05 -8.14 -9.08
CA ALA A 460 -41.57 -7.22 -10.12
C ALA A 460 -40.67 -7.88 -11.17
N LYS A 461 -40.26 -9.14 -11.00
CA LYS A 461 -39.32 -9.84 -11.89
C LYS A 461 -39.94 -10.18 -13.25
N PRO A 462 -39.32 -9.80 -14.38
CA PRO A 462 -39.77 -10.23 -15.71
C PRO A 462 -39.68 -11.76 -15.91
N PRO A 463 -40.66 -12.41 -16.58
CA PRO A 463 -40.75 -13.88 -16.65
C PRO A 463 -39.54 -14.66 -17.23
N PRO A 464 -38.81 -14.19 -18.27
CA PRO A 464 -37.78 -15.02 -18.91
C PRO A 464 -36.40 -14.95 -18.21
N VAL A 465 -36.29 -14.28 -17.06
CA VAL A 465 -34.98 -13.91 -16.48
C VAL A 465 -34.71 -14.65 -15.16
N ASN A 466 -33.48 -15.16 -15.04
CA ASN A 466 -32.98 -15.85 -13.84
C ASN A 466 -32.88 -14.87 -12.64
N ASN A 467 -33.17 -15.36 -11.43
CA ASN A 467 -33.11 -14.61 -10.18
C ASN A 467 -31.76 -13.89 -9.98
N GLU A 468 -30.64 -14.53 -10.33
CA GLU A 468 -29.29 -13.92 -10.20
C GLU A 468 -29.09 -12.72 -11.14
N VAL A 469 -29.62 -12.80 -12.37
CA VAL A 469 -29.56 -11.69 -13.34
C VAL A 469 -30.45 -10.55 -12.87
N TRP A 470 -31.66 -10.85 -12.39
CA TRP A 470 -32.58 -9.87 -11.82
C TRP A 470 -31.99 -9.15 -10.60
N ALA A 471 -31.50 -9.90 -9.61
CA ALA A 471 -30.82 -9.38 -8.43
C ALA A 471 -29.63 -8.48 -8.78
N SER A 472 -28.80 -8.91 -9.75
CA SER A 472 -27.63 -8.14 -10.18
C SER A 472 -28.01 -6.85 -10.91
N ILE A 473 -29.09 -6.85 -11.70
CA ILE A 473 -29.63 -5.63 -12.33
C ILE A 473 -30.16 -4.66 -11.27
N LEU A 474 -30.89 -5.14 -10.26
CA LEU A 474 -31.37 -4.30 -9.16
C LEU A 474 -30.24 -3.70 -8.32
N ALA A 475 -29.21 -4.47 -8.00
CA ALA A 475 -28.02 -3.97 -7.31
C ALA A 475 -27.31 -2.87 -8.12
N LEU A 476 -27.16 -3.06 -9.44
CA LEU A 476 -26.59 -2.06 -10.35
C LEU A 476 -27.45 -0.78 -10.41
N ILE A 477 -28.78 -0.90 -10.54
CA ILE A 477 -29.68 0.26 -10.53
C ILE A 477 -29.57 1.02 -9.21
N TRP A 478 -29.57 0.32 -8.07
CA TRP A 478 -29.47 0.94 -6.75
C TRP A 478 -28.16 1.71 -6.56
N LEU A 479 -27.02 1.15 -6.98
CA LEU A 479 -25.72 1.85 -6.96
C LEU A 479 -25.76 3.16 -7.76
N HIS A 480 -26.30 3.09 -8.98
CA HIS A 480 -26.40 4.24 -9.88
C HIS A 480 -27.51 5.25 -9.53
N ALA A 481 -28.52 4.85 -8.75
CA ALA A 481 -29.61 5.72 -8.31
C ALA A 481 -29.31 6.40 -6.97
N PHE A 482 -28.73 5.68 -6.00
CA PHE A 482 -28.67 6.09 -4.60
C PHE A 482 -27.25 6.24 -4.03
N LYS A 483 -26.20 5.80 -4.73
CA LYS A 483 -24.80 5.86 -4.26
C LYS A 483 -23.82 6.51 -5.24
N MET A 484 -24.30 7.38 -6.14
CA MET A 484 -23.46 8.09 -7.12
C MET A 484 -22.42 9.04 -6.49
N ASP A 485 -22.67 9.50 -5.26
CA ASP A 485 -21.71 10.22 -4.41
C ASP A 485 -20.46 9.37 -4.08
N ALA A 486 -20.65 8.06 -3.89
CA ALA A 486 -19.60 7.08 -3.61
C ALA A 486 -19.14 6.30 -4.87
N LYS A 487 -19.35 6.83 -6.09
CA LYS A 487 -19.01 6.13 -7.34
C LYS A 487 -17.56 5.60 -7.38
N GLU A 488 -16.63 6.34 -6.79
CA GLU A 488 -15.22 5.93 -6.75
C GLU A 488 -14.99 4.60 -6.01
N GLU A 489 -15.87 4.21 -5.10
CA GLU A 489 -15.77 2.99 -4.31
C GLU A 489 -16.31 1.75 -5.05
N TRP A 490 -17.41 1.86 -5.78
CA TRP A 490 -18.12 0.70 -6.33
C TRP A 490 -17.99 0.48 -7.85
N GLU A 491 -17.39 1.40 -8.61
CA GLU A 491 -17.31 1.29 -10.08
C GLU A 491 -16.63 0.00 -10.58
N LEU A 492 -15.56 -0.47 -9.92
CA LEU A 492 -14.92 -1.74 -10.29
C LEU A 492 -15.86 -2.95 -10.05
N LEU A 493 -16.64 -2.88 -8.98
CA LEU A 493 -17.62 -3.87 -8.57
C LEU A 493 -18.84 -3.88 -9.50
N SER A 494 -19.28 -2.72 -10.01
CA SER A 494 -20.33 -2.65 -11.04
C SER A 494 -19.84 -3.10 -12.42
N MET A 495 -18.61 -2.74 -12.83
CA MET A 495 -18.00 -3.22 -14.07
C MET A 495 -17.91 -4.76 -14.10
N LYS A 496 -17.52 -5.36 -12.97
CA LYS A 496 -17.46 -6.82 -12.79
C LYS A 496 -18.84 -7.47 -12.95
N ALA A 497 -19.87 -6.91 -12.30
CA ALA A 497 -21.25 -7.38 -12.42
C ALA A 497 -21.81 -7.24 -13.84
N ALA A 498 -21.58 -6.11 -14.50
CA ALA A 498 -22.03 -5.87 -15.87
C ALA A 498 -21.37 -6.83 -16.87
N SER A 499 -20.07 -7.14 -16.68
CA SER A 499 -19.36 -8.16 -17.45
C SER A 499 -19.96 -9.56 -17.25
N TRP A 500 -20.31 -9.92 -16.00
CA TRP A 500 -20.97 -11.18 -15.70
C TRP A 500 -22.37 -11.29 -16.33
N ILE A 501 -23.20 -10.24 -16.24
CA ILE A 501 -24.55 -10.21 -16.85
C ILE A 501 -24.45 -10.39 -18.37
N LYS A 502 -23.51 -9.71 -19.03
CA LYS A 502 -23.25 -9.86 -20.47
C LYS A 502 -22.89 -11.30 -20.84
N ALA A 503 -22.07 -11.97 -20.03
CA ALA A 503 -21.68 -13.36 -20.26
C ALA A 503 -22.88 -14.34 -20.15
N GLN A 504 -23.94 -14.01 -19.40
CA GLN A 504 -25.14 -14.84 -19.31
C GLN A 504 -26.02 -14.81 -20.58
N ASN A 505 -25.80 -13.87 -21.52
CA ASN A 505 -26.64 -13.66 -22.70
C ASN A 505 -28.15 -13.60 -22.39
N ALA A 506 -28.50 -12.98 -21.26
CA ALA A 506 -29.88 -12.97 -20.77
C ALA A 506 -30.85 -12.25 -21.75
N PRO A 507 -32.04 -12.80 -22.00
CA PRO A 507 -33.08 -12.10 -22.75
C PRO A 507 -33.62 -10.91 -21.96
N CYS A 508 -34.27 -9.96 -22.64
CA CYS A 508 -35.09 -8.91 -22.01
C CYS A 508 -34.37 -8.03 -20.94
N VAL A 509 -33.04 -7.84 -21.05
CA VAL A 509 -32.27 -6.97 -20.11
C VAL A 509 -32.84 -5.55 -20.03
N SER A 510 -33.29 -4.97 -21.16
CA SER A 510 -33.90 -3.63 -21.16
C SER A 510 -35.20 -3.59 -20.34
N GLU A 511 -36.07 -4.58 -20.49
CA GLU A 511 -37.32 -4.71 -19.71
C GLU A 511 -37.03 -4.89 -18.22
N CYS A 512 -35.93 -5.58 -17.87
CA CYS A 512 -35.48 -5.68 -16.48
C CYS A 512 -35.00 -4.33 -15.93
N VAL A 513 -34.31 -3.50 -16.73
CA VAL A 513 -33.91 -2.16 -16.28
C VAL A 513 -35.14 -1.28 -16.06
N GLU A 514 -36.15 -1.36 -16.93
CA GLU A 514 -37.42 -0.63 -16.78
C GLU A 514 -38.24 -1.10 -15.57
N ALA A 515 -38.37 -2.41 -15.36
CA ALA A 515 -39.04 -2.99 -14.19
C ALA A 515 -38.32 -2.64 -12.87
N GLY A 516 -36.98 -2.71 -12.85
CA GLY A 516 -36.16 -2.37 -11.69
C GLY A 516 -36.22 -0.87 -11.34
N ASN A 517 -36.18 0.00 -12.36
CA ASN A 517 -36.42 1.43 -12.20
C ASN A 517 -37.81 1.71 -11.59
N THR A 518 -38.83 1.01 -12.07
CA THR A 518 -40.21 1.13 -11.55
C THR A 518 -40.31 0.68 -10.09
N LEU A 519 -39.70 -0.45 -9.74
CA LEU A 519 -39.67 -0.98 -8.37
C LEU A 519 -38.96 -0.03 -7.39
N LEU A 520 -37.81 0.50 -7.80
CA LEU A 520 -36.97 1.36 -6.96
C LEU A 520 -37.34 2.86 -7.03
N GLY A 521 -38.25 3.26 -7.92
CA GLY A 521 -38.70 4.65 -8.06
C GLY A 521 -37.65 5.58 -8.68
N CYS A 522 -36.83 5.07 -9.61
CA CYS A 522 -35.72 5.79 -10.24
C CYS A 522 -35.75 5.70 -11.77
N GLY A 523 -34.75 6.29 -12.44
CA GLY A 523 -34.72 6.44 -13.91
C GLY A 523 -33.32 6.24 -14.50
N VAL A 524 -32.62 5.19 -14.07
CA VAL A 524 -31.27 4.87 -14.54
C VAL A 524 -31.31 4.26 -15.94
N LYS A 525 -30.49 4.78 -16.85
CA LYS A 525 -30.39 4.27 -18.23
C LYS A 525 -29.56 2.98 -18.29
N LYS A 526 -29.94 2.06 -19.19
CA LYS A 526 -29.23 0.79 -19.41
C LYS A 526 -27.73 1.00 -19.70
N GLU A 527 -27.40 2.00 -20.52
CA GLU A 527 -26.01 2.29 -20.92
C GLU A 527 -25.17 2.76 -19.72
N ALA A 528 -25.79 3.42 -18.73
CA ALA A 528 -25.10 3.84 -17.51
C ALA A 528 -24.68 2.65 -16.65
N LEU A 529 -25.46 1.56 -16.65
CA LEU A 529 -25.13 0.29 -15.99
C LEU A 529 -24.05 -0.51 -16.72
N GLY A 530 -23.62 -0.05 -17.91
CA GLY A 530 -22.67 -0.76 -18.75
C GLY A 530 -23.21 -2.06 -19.36
N LEU A 531 -24.53 -2.17 -19.57
CA LEU A 531 -25.23 -3.36 -20.10
C LEU A 531 -25.63 -3.25 -21.58
#